data_AF-A0A4C1WPM2-F1
#
_entry.id   AF-A0A4C1WPM2-F1
#
_cell.length_a   1.000
_cell.length_b   1.000
_cell.length_c   1.000
_cell.angle_alpha   90.00
_cell.angle_beta   90.00
_cell.angle_gamma   90.00
#
_symmetry.space_group_name_H-M   'P 1'
#
loop_
_entity.id
_entity.type
_entity.pdbx_description
1 polymer ?
#
loop_
_entity_poly.entity_id
_entity_poly.type
_entity_poly.pdbx_seq_one_letter_code
_entity_poly.pdbx_strand_id
1 'polypeptide(L)'
;MFELFDLSYDFLDEDVTLWPENQNFLENLEYFKKLQVVNDVAERGVALIEQYNRCLTKDEEQLQYLLQVVTEHRKQYPNCNNSNFVTP
;
A
#
# COMPACT_ATOMS: atom_id res chain seq x y z
N MET A 1 7.38 14.65 -12.50
CA MET A 1 7.22 13.63 -11.44
C MET A 1 8.20 13.90 -10.30
N PHE A 2 9.51 13.93 -10.55
CA PHE A 2 10.52 14.31 -9.54
C PHE A 2 10.31 15.73 -9.00
N GLU A 3 10.03 16.70 -9.88
CA GLU A 3 9.67 18.08 -9.48
C GLU A 3 8.41 18.17 -8.59
N LEU A 4 7.45 17.24 -8.74
CA LEU A 4 6.24 17.23 -7.92
C LEU A 4 6.53 16.85 -6.46
N PHE A 5 7.59 16.07 -6.25
CA PHE A 5 8.03 15.58 -4.95
C PHE A 5 9.27 16.30 -4.42
N ASP A 6 9.72 17.37 -5.09
CA ASP A 6 10.92 18.13 -4.76
C ASP A 6 12.19 17.25 -4.65
N LEU A 7 12.29 16.26 -5.56
CA LEU A 7 13.38 15.30 -5.62
C LEU A 7 14.39 15.69 -6.70
N SER A 8 15.69 15.61 -6.40
CA SER A 8 16.74 15.76 -7.42
C SER A 8 16.64 14.64 -8.44
N TYR A 9 16.75 14.98 -9.72
CA TYR A 9 16.71 14.03 -10.84
C TYR A 9 18.00 14.06 -11.66
N ASP A 10 19.08 14.64 -11.12
CA ASP A 10 20.36 14.84 -11.81
C ASP A 10 21.00 13.51 -12.25
N PHE A 11 20.70 12.42 -11.54
CA PHE A 11 21.16 11.07 -11.88
C PHE A 11 20.61 10.58 -13.24
N LEU A 12 19.54 11.17 -13.78
CA LEU A 12 18.98 10.77 -15.08
C LEU A 12 19.91 11.12 -16.26
N ASP A 13 20.82 12.07 -16.07
CA ASP A 13 21.82 12.45 -17.06
C ASP A 13 23.10 11.59 -16.98
N GLU A 14 23.22 10.75 -15.94
CA GLU A 14 24.32 9.81 -15.74
C GLU A 14 24.03 8.43 -16.36
N ASP A 15 25.08 7.68 -16.65
CA ASP A 15 24.96 6.30 -17.11
C ASP A 15 24.27 5.43 -16.04
N VAL A 16 23.33 4.58 -16.47
CA VAL A 16 22.55 3.68 -15.60
C VAL A 16 23.42 2.77 -14.74
N THR A 17 24.65 2.48 -15.17
CA THR A 17 25.62 1.69 -14.40
C THR A 17 26.12 2.40 -13.14
N LEU A 18 26.08 3.74 -13.10
CA LEU A 18 26.50 4.55 -11.96
C LEU A 18 25.35 4.83 -10.97
N TRP A 19 24.10 4.57 -11.36
CA TRP A 19 22.93 4.81 -10.51
C TRP A 19 23.00 4.11 -9.15
N PRO A 20 23.47 2.84 -9.03
CA PRO A 20 23.60 2.19 -7.72
C PRO A 20 24.58 2.88 -6.77
N GLU A 21 25.49 3.71 -7.28
CA GLU A 21 26.46 4.49 -6.51
C GLU A 21 26.01 5.94 -6.30
N ASN A 22 24.99 6.38 -7.05
CA ASN A 22 24.45 7.74 -6.97
C ASN A 22 23.49 7.87 -5.76
N GLN A 23 23.87 8.75 -4.83
CA GLN A 23 23.12 9.02 -3.61
C GLN A 23 21.67 9.49 -3.89
N ASN A 24 21.48 10.38 -4.87
CA ASN A 24 20.16 10.91 -5.23
C ASN A 24 19.26 9.81 -5.79
N PHE A 25 19.82 8.88 -6.59
CA PHE A 25 19.07 7.72 -7.07
C PHE A 25 18.61 6.82 -5.92
N LEU A 26 19.50 6.51 -4.97
CA LEU A 26 19.18 5.63 -3.84
C LEU A 26 18.10 6.24 -2.93
N GLU A 27 18.20 7.53 -2.64
CA GLU A 27 17.22 8.26 -1.82
C GLU A 27 15.85 8.31 -2.51
N ASN A 28 15.83 8.61 -3.81
CA ASN A 28 14.60 8.59 -4.61
C ASN A 28 14.01 7.18 -4.72
N LEU A 29 14.84 6.16 -4.91
CA LEU A 29 14.40 4.77 -5.01
C LEU A 29 13.72 4.34 -3.70
N GLU A 30 14.29 4.69 -2.55
CA GLU A 30 13.67 4.40 -1.26
C GLU A 30 12.35 5.16 -1.07
N TYR A 31 12.32 6.43 -1.47
CA TYR A 31 11.11 7.26 -1.44
C TYR A 31 9.98 6.65 -2.28
N PHE A 32 10.26 6.34 -3.56
CA PHE A 32 9.26 5.78 -4.47
C PHE A 32 8.84 4.35 -4.08
N LYS A 33 9.74 3.53 -3.51
CA LYS A 33 9.36 2.22 -2.95
C LYS A 33 8.36 2.35 -1.81
N LYS A 34 8.57 3.31 -0.89
CA LYS A 34 7.63 3.57 0.21
C LYS A 34 6.30 4.09 -0.33
N LEU A 35 6.33 5.01 -1.30
CA LEU A 35 5.13 5.55 -1.94
C LEU A 35 4.32 4.46 -2.63
N GLN A 36 4.97 3.56 -3.39
CA GLN A 36 4.31 2.44 -4.06
C GLN A 36 3.62 1.50 -3.05
N VAL A 37 4.29 1.16 -1.95
CA VAL A 37 3.72 0.28 -0.91
C VAL A 37 2.50 0.94 -0.23
N VAL A 38 2.57 2.24 0.06
CA VAL A 38 1.46 2.97 0.67
C VAL A 38 0.29 3.05 -0.32
N ASN A 39 0.55 3.33 -1.59
CA ASN A 39 -0.50 3.46 -2.59
C ASN A 39 -1.18 2.12 -2.90
N ASP A 40 -0.42 1.07 -3.18
CA ASP A 40 -0.97 -0.25 -3.49
C ASP A 40 -1.81 -0.82 -2.34
N VAL A 41 -1.39 -0.61 -1.08
CA VAL A 41 -2.13 -1.11 0.09
C VAL A 41 -3.36 -0.25 0.38
N ALA A 42 -3.24 1.08 0.30
CA ALA A 42 -4.36 1.98 0.55
C ALA A 42 -5.42 1.87 -0.56
N GLU A 43 -5.02 1.93 -1.83
CA GLU A 43 -5.92 1.76 -2.97
C GLU A 43 -6.57 0.38 -2.98
N ARG A 44 -5.81 -0.68 -2.68
CA ARG A 44 -6.38 -2.04 -2.55
C ARG A 44 -7.34 -2.14 -1.38
N GLY A 45 -7.07 -1.47 -0.26
CA GLY A 45 -7.96 -1.44 0.90
C GLY A 45 -9.29 -0.74 0.57
N VAL A 46 -9.21 0.41 -0.09
CA VAL A 46 -10.38 1.17 -0.55
C VAL A 46 -11.16 0.38 -1.60
N ALA A 47 -10.50 -0.16 -2.63
CA ALA A 47 -11.14 -0.97 -3.65
C ALA A 47 -11.83 -2.21 -3.07
N LEU A 48 -11.22 -2.86 -2.07
CA LEU A 48 -11.82 -4.00 -1.39
C LEU A 48 -13.08 -3.59 -0.62
N ILE A 49 -13.04 -2.48 0.12
CA ILE A 49 -14.20 -1.94 0.83
C ILE A 49 -15.29 -1.51 -0.16
N GLU A 50 -14.95 -0.80 -1.23
CA GLU A 50 -15.91 -0.38 -2.24
C GLU A 50 -16.59 -1.56 -2.94
N GLN A 51 -15.81 -2.58 -3.33
CA GLN A 51 -16.35 -3.80 -3.93
C GLN A 51 -17.23 -4.57 -2.95
N TYR A 52 -16.80 -4.68 -1.69
CA TYR A 52 -17.55 -5.38 -0.66
C TYR A 52 -18.86 -4.64 -0.32
N ASN A 53 -18.83 -3.31 -0.26
CA ASN A 53 -20.01 -2.48 -0.02
C ASN A 53 -21.02 -2.59 -1.15
N ARG A 54 -20.57 -2.62 -2.41
CA ARG A 54 -21.45 -2.89 -3.56
C ARG A 54 -22.17 -4.23 -3.44
N CYS A 55 -21.56 -5.23 -2.80
CA CYS A 55 -22.16 -6.55 -2.60
C CYS A 55 -23.06 -6.64 -1.36
N LEU A 56 -22.74 -5.95 -0.26
CA LEU A 56 -23.43 -6.12 1.03
C LEU A 56 -24.50 -5.05 1.31
N THR A 57 -24.15 -3.77 1.18
CA THR A 57 -25.05 -2.66 1.55
C THR A 57 -24.56 -1.32 0.99
N LYS A 58 -25.50 -0.50 0.51
CA LYS A 58 -25.22 0.88 0.05
C LYS A 58 -25.34 1.91 1.17
N ASP A 59 -25.65 1.47 2.39
CA ASP A 59 -25.86 2.30 3.56
C ASP A 59 -24.54 2.49 4.34
N GLU A 60 -24.10 3.74 4.46
CA GLU A 60 -22.86 4.11 5.14
C GLU A 60 -22.89 3.79 6.65
N GLU A 61 -24.06 3.82 7.28
CA GLU A 61 -24.18 3.53 8.72
C GLU A 61 -23.95 2.04 8.98
N GLN A 62 -24.46 1.17 8.10
CA GLN A 62 -24.21 -0.27 8.15
C GLN A 62 -22.74 -0.60 7.87
N LEU A 63 -22.09 0.14 6.97
CA LEU A 63 -20.66 0.03 6.74
C LEU A 63 -19.85 0.36 8.00
N GLN A 64 -20.19 1.47 8.67
CA GLN A 64 -19.52 1.90 9.90
C GLN A 64 -19.60 0.81 10.98
N TYR A 65 -20.78 0.21 11.15
CA TYR A 65 -20.99 -0.89 12.09
C TYR A 65 -20.14 -2.12 11.72
N LEU A 66 -20.14 -2.50 10.44
CA LEU A 66 -19.37 -3.64 9.97
C LEU A 66 -17.86 -3.43 10.18
N LEU A 67 -17.34 -2.23 9.89
CA LEU A 67 -15.92 -1.91 10.10
C LEU A 67 -15.53 -2.03 11.57
N GLN A 68 -16.41 -1.63 12.50
CA GLN A 68 -16.19 -1.83 13.94
C GLN A 68 -16.11 -3.31 14.29
N VAL A 69 -17.05 -4.13 13.79
CA VAL A 69 -17.07 -5.58 14.03
C VAL A 69 -15.82 -6.27 13.46
N VAL A 70 -15.43 -5.95 12.22
CA VAL A 70 -14.23 -6.52 11.59
C VAL A 70 -12.96 -6.11 12.32
N THR A 71 -12.88 -4.85 12.77
CA THR A 71 -11.73 -4.36 13.54
C THR A 71 -11.60 -5.11 14.86
N GLU A 72 -12.72 -5.30 15.57
CA GLU A 72 -12.75 -6.04 16.82
C GLU A 72 -12.38 -7.52 16.62
N HIS A 73 -12.91 -8.16 15.58
CA HIS A 73 -12.56 -9.52 15.21
C HIS A 73 -11.06 -9.67 14.89
N ARG A 74 -10.47 -8.72 14.15
CA ARG A 74 -9.01 -8.74 13.85
C ARG A 74 -8.14 -8.56 15.09
N LYS A 75 -8.59 -7.78 16.08
CA LYS A 75 -7.89 -7.67 17.38
C LYS A 75 -7.92 -8.99 18.15
N GLN A 76 -9.06 -9.69 18.10
CA GLN A 76 -9.21 -11.00 18.74
C GLN A 76 -8.44 -12.12 18.01
N TYR A 77 -8.29 -12.00 16.69
CA TYR A 77 -7.57 -12.95 15.84
C TYR A 77 -6.47 -12.27 15.00
N PRO A 78 -5.32 -11.91 15.61
CA PRO A 78 -4.28 -11.13 14.95
C PRO A 78 -3.46 -11.91 13.90
N ASN A 79 -3.58 -13.25 13.85
CA ASN A 79 -2.72 -14.15 13.05
C ASN A 79 -3.52 -14.94 11.98
N CYS A 80 -4.36 -14.26 11.19
CA CYS A 80 -5.01 -14.83 9.99
C CYS A 80 -4.17 -14.59 8.72
N ASN A 81 -2.87 -14.84 8.80
CA ASN A 81 -1.95 -14.84 7.67
C ASN A 81 -1.97 -16.24 7.03
N ASN A 82 -2.02 -16.29 5.68
CA ASN A 82 -2.06 -17.51 4.85
C ASN A 82 -0.87 -18.48 5.06
N SER A 83 0.05 -18.19 5.98
CA SER A 83 1.15 -19.06 6.39
C SER A 83 0.69 -20.31 7.19
N ASN A 84 -0.59 -20.42 7.52
CA ASN A 84 -1.16 -21.60 8.20
C ASN A 84 -1.86 -22.60 7.26
N PHE A 85 -1.82 -22.42 5.95
CA PHE A 85 -2.22 -23.48 5.02
C PHE A 85 -1.08 -24.50 4.90
N VAL A 86 -0.96 -25.40 5.89
CA VAL A 86 -0.26 -26.66 5.68
C VAL A 86 -1.16 -27.49 4.77
N THR A 87 -0.80 -27.58 3.49
CA THR A 87 -1.43 -28.51 2.55
C THR A 87 -1.13 -29.95 2.98
N PRO A 88 -2.15 -30.85 3.02
CA PRO A 88 -1.93 -32.28 3.23
C PRO A 88 -1.14 -32.95 2.12
#